data_AF-A0AAD0U334-F1
#
_entry.id   AF-A0AAD0U334-F1
#
_cell.length_a   1.000
_cell.length_b   1.000
_cell.length_c   1.000
_cell.angle_alpha   90.00
_cell.angle_beta   90.00
_cell.angle_gamma   90.00
#
_symmetry.space_group_name_H-M   'P 1'
#
loop_
_entity.id
_entity.type
_entity.pdbx_description
1 polymer ?
#
loop_
_entity_poly.entity_id
_entity_poly.type
_entity_poly.pdbx_seq_one_letter_code
_entity_poly.pdbx_strand_id
1 'polypeptide(L)'
;MPNRVADKFRQEKAKFPQSTEAERLIIQRVGQDIFRAALLDYWQGCCCVTGLAVPGLLRASHIKPWAKCESDDERLDVFNGLLLAPHIDALFDGGWISFSDDGRLIVSDSLPLSARRQLGVSIDWSINDLKPSHARYLQFHRNRELRRPE
;
A
#
# COMPACT_ATOMS: atom_id res chain seq x y z
N MET A 1 -4.30 7.03 14.95
CA MET A 1 -4.46 8.48 14.67
C MET A 1 -3.47 8.89 13.58
N PRO A 2 -3.92 9.09 12.33
CA PRO A 2 -3.06 9.37 11.17
C PRO A 2 -2.10 10.55 11.37
N ASN A 3 -2.55 11.62 12.05
CA ASN A 3 -1.75 12.83 12.27
C ASN A 3 -0.42 12.58 13.00
N ARG A 4 -0.36 11.59 13.91
CA ARG A 4 0.87 11.31 14.68
C ARG A 4 2.02 10.78 13.81
N VAL A 5 1.71 10.06 12.72
CA VAL A 5 2.71 9.48 11.82
C VAL A 5 3.33 10.57 10.95
N ALA A 6 2.49 11.44 10.39
CA ALA A 6 2.93 12.58 9.60
C ALA A 6 3.78 13.56 10.42
N ASP A 7 3.40 13.83 11.67
CA ASP A 7 4.19 14.67 12.58
C ASP A 7 5.59 14.11 12.85
N LYS A 8 5.68 12.80 13.11
CA LYS A 8 6.97 12.12 13.32
C LYS A 8 7.87 12.27 12.10
N PHE A 9 7.32 12.09 10.90
CA PHE A 9 8.09 12.29 9.68
C PHE A 9 8.51 13.73 9.46
N ARG A 10 7.64 14.72 9.72
CA ARG A 10 8.01 16.14 9.63
C ARG A 10 9.21 16.47 10.52
N GLN A 11 9.24 15.91 11.74
CA GLN A 11 10.36 16.08 12.66
C GLN A 11 11.65 15.41 12.15
N GLU A 12 11.57 14.19 11.64
CA GLU A 12 12.75 13.51 11.07
C GLU A 12 13.26 14.20 9.80
N LYS A 13 12.35 14.62 8.92
CA LYS A 13 12.65 15.32 7.67
C LYS A 13 13.33 16.66 7.91
N ALA A 14 13.00 17.38 9.00
CA ALA A 14 13.63 18.64 9.35
C ALA A 14 15.13 18.53 9.72
N LYS A 15 15.62 17.31 9.99
CA LYS A 15 17.04 17.05 10.30
C LYS A 15 17.92 16.97 9.06
N PHE A 16 17.33 16.93 7.86
CA PHE A 16 18.05 16.77 6.59
C PHE A 16 17.89 18.02 5.72
N PRO A 17 18.96 18.52 5.08
CA PRO A 17 18.83 19.48 3.98
C PRO A 17 18.04 18.83 2.83
N GLN A 18 17.34 19.63 2.02
CA GLN A 18 16.51 19.12 0.90
C GLN A 18 17.04 19.59 -0.46
N SER A 19 18.33 19.88 -0.54
CA SER A 19 18.95 20.51 -1.70
C SER A 19 19.46 19.50 -2.72
N THR A 20 19.74 18.26 -2.30
CA THR A 20 20.33 17.23 -3.16
C THR A 20 19.40 16.05 -3.41
N GLU A 21 19.64 15.31 -4.50
CA GLU A 21 18.92 14.07 -4.81
C GLU A 21 19.21 12.96 -3.78
N ALA A 22 20.45 12.88 -3.30
CA ALA A 22 20.85 11.94 -2.25
C ALA A 22 20.03 12.14 -0.97
N GLU A 23 19.83 13.39 -0.55
CA GLU A 23 18.99 13.72 0.61
C GLU A 23 17.53 13.35 0.41
N ARG A 24 16.97 13.59 -0.80
CA ARG A 24 15.59 13.19 -1.12
C ARG A 24 15.39 11.68 -1.00
N LEU A 25 16.37 10.88 -1.44
CA LEU A 25 16.33 9.42 -1.30
C LEU A 25 16.40 8.98 0.17
N ILE A 26 17.21 9.65 1.00
CA ILE A 26 17.29 9.38 2.44
C ILE A 26 15.94 9.70 3.10
N ILE A 27 15.37 10.87 2.83
CA ILE A 27 14.08 11.29 3.37
C ILE A 27 12.97 10.31 2.95
N GLN A 28 12.96 9.86 1.70
CA GLN A 28 12.01 8.86 1.24
C GLN A 28 12.14 7.54 2.02
N ARG A 29 13.38 7.05 2.25
CA ARG A 29 13.61 5.81 3.04
C ARG A 29 13.09 5.95 4.47
N VAL A 30 13.40 7.06 5.14
CA VAL A 30 12.91 7.34 6.50
C VAL A 30 11.38 7.36 6.54
N GLY A 31 10.75 7.99 5.55
CA GLY A 31 9.30 8.04 5.45
C GLY A 31 8.66 6.67 5.21
N GLN A 32 9.27 5.85 4.36
CA GLN A 32 8.85 4.47 4.11
C GLN A 32 8.98 3.59 5.36
N ASP A 33 10.05 3.75 6.14
CA ASP A 33 10.25 3.01 7.39
C ASP A 33 9.21 3.39 8.46
N ILE A 34 8.92 4.69 8.60
CA ILE A 34 7.88 5.19 9.50
C ILE A 34 6.50 4.68 9.07
N PHE A 35 6.19 4.75 7.78
CA PHE A 35 4.94 4.25 7.21
C PHE A 35 4.77 2.75 7.44
N ARG A 36 5.81 1.97 7.17
CA ARG A 36 5.81 0.52 7.41
C ARG A 36 5.53 0.19 8.86
N ALA A 37 6.19 0.87 9.80
CA ALA A 37 5.94 0.65 11.23
C ALA A 37 4.49 0.97 11.61
N ALA A 38 3.92 2.05 11.04
CA ALA A 38 2.53 2.42 11.28
C ALA A 38 1.53 1.40 10.70
N LEU A 39 1.82 0.81 9.53
CA LEU A 39 0.98 -0.25 8.96
C LEU A 39 1.08 -1.57 9.74
N LEU A 40 2.27 -1.91 10.24
CA LEU A 40 2.44 -3.07 11.12
C LEU A 40 1.59 -2.92 12.39
N ASP A 41 1.56 -1.74 13.00
CA ASP A 41 0.69 -1.45 14.15
C ASP A 41 -0.80 -1.51 13.77
N TYR A 42 -1.20 -0.81 12.71
CA TYR A 42 -2.59 -0.71 12.28
C TYR A 42 -3.20 -2.07 11.89
N TRP A 43 -2.46 -2.87 11.13
CA TRP A 43 -2.89 -4.20 10.67
C TRP A 43 -2.49 -5.33 11.62
N GLN A 44 -2.09 -5.00 12.86
CA GLN A 44 -1.75 -5.96 13.92
C GLN A 44 -0.67 -6.98 13.52
N GLY A 45 0.27 -6.57 12.67
CA GLY A 45 1.37 -7.41 12.19
C GLY A 45 0.95 -8.51 11.21
N CYS A 46 -0.26 -8.44 10.65
CA CYS A 46 -0.84 -9.47 9.79
C CYS A 46 -1.13 -8.95 8.39
N CYS A 47 -0.99 -9.81 7.38
CA CYS A 47 -1.48 -9.48 6.05
C CYS A 47 -3.01 -9.25 6.10
N CYS A 48 -3.48 -8.10 5.61
CA CYS A 48 -4.89 -7.75 5.65
C CYS A 48 -5.78 -8.63 4.74
N VAL A 49 -5.18 -9.43 3.85
CA VAL A 49 -5.90 -10.35 2.93
C VAL A 49 -5.82 -11.79 3.42
N THR A 50 -4.62 -12.30 3.70
CA THR A 50 -4.40 -13.73 4.01
C THR A 50 -4.29 -14.04 5.50
N GLY A 51 -4.18 -13.02 6.35
CA GLY A 51 -3.90 -13.19 7.78
C GLY A 51 -2.45 -13.65 8.08
N LEU A 52 -1.55 -13.70 7.09
CA LEU A 52 -0.16 -14.08 7.30
C LEU A 52 0.49 -13.18 8.38
N ALA A 53 0.85 -13.76 9.52
CA ALA A 53 1.39 -13.06 10.69
C ALA A 53 2.92 -13.22 10.82
N VAL A 54 3.65 -13.03 9.71
CA VAL A 54 5.13 -13.10 9.68
C VAL A 54 5.68 -11.75 9.21
N PRO A 55 5.87 -10.77 10.12
CA PRO A 55 6.21 -9.39 9.77
C PRO A 55 7.39 -9.22 8.81
N GLY A 56 8.41 -10.06 8.90
CA GLY A 56 9.59 -10.03 8.02
C GLY A 56 9.28 -10.33 6.56
N LEU A 57 8.17 -11.01 6.26
CA LEU A 57 7.70 -11.28 4.90
C LEU A 57 6.70 -10.24 4.41
N LEU A 58 6.07 -9.46 5.29
CA LEU A 58 5.01 -8.54 4.91
C LEU A 58 5.56 -7.29 4.21
N ARG A 59 4.79 -6.76 3.27
CA ARG A 59 5.09 -5.54 2.50
C ARG A 59 4.11 -4.44 2.88
N ALA A 60 4.64 -3.25 3.10
CA ALA A 60 3.86 -2.05 3.35
C ALA A 60 3.58 -1.40 1.99
N SER A 61 2.42 -1.70 1.41
CA SER A 61 2.06 -1.31 0.06
C SER A 61 1.24 -0.03 0.08
N HIS A 62 1.65 0.99 -0.66
CA HIS A 62 0.85 2.20 -0.85
C HIS A 62 -0.30 1.94 -1.81
N ILE A 63 -1.51 2.41 -1.48
CA ILE A 63 -2.67 2.31 -2.38
C ILE A 63 -2.58 3.39 -3.49
N LYS A 64 -2.41 4.66 -3.11
CA LYS A 64 -1.98 5.73 -4.02
C LYS A 64 -0.46 5.80 -3.93
N PRO A 65 0.29 5.52 -5.02
CA PRO A 65 1.75 5.43 -4.97
C PRO A 65 2.41 6.70 -4.40
N TRP A 66 3.48 6.53 -3.64
CA TRP A 66 4.22 7.62 -2.97
C TRP A 66 4.53 8.81 -3.87
N ALA A 67 4.94 8.54 -5.12
CA ALA A 67 5.30 9.55 -6.11
C ALA A 67 4.09 10.36 -6.62
N LYS A 68 2.88 9.81 -6.52
CA LYS A 68 1.62 10.42 -6.95
C LYS A 68 0.88 11.12 -5.81
N CYS A 69 1.31 10.93 -4.55
CA CYS A 69 0.77 11.64 -3.39
C CYS A 69 1.10 13.14 -3.44
N GLU A 70 0.13 13.96 -3.06
CA GLU A 70 0.22 15.42 -3.12
C GLU A 70 0.87 16.03 -1.86
N SER A 71 0.84 15.29 -0.75
CA SER A 71 1.39 15.75 0.52
C SER A 71 2.05 14.62 1.31
N ASP A 72 2.87 15.00 2.30
CA ASP A 72 3.44 14.06 3.25
C ASP A 72 2.35 13.44 4.14
N ASP A 73 1.24 14.14 4.39
CA ASP A 73 0.09 13.58 5.10
C ASP A 73 -0.51 12.42 4.30
N GLU A 74 -0.63 12.51 2.97
CA GLU A 74 -1.09 11.37 2.15
C GLU A 74 -0.09 10.23 2.09
N ARG A 75 1.21 10.53 2.05
CA ARG A 75 2.28 9.51 2.01
C ARG A 75 2.33 8.67 3.29
N LEU A 76 1.86 9.23 4.39
CA LEU A 76 1.96 8.66 5.74
C LEU A 76 0.60 8.37 6.37
N ASP A 77 -0.49 8.59 5.63
CA ASP A 77 -1.82 8.18 6.03
C ASP A 77 -1.88 6.64 6.03
N VAL A 78 -2.12 6.05 7.20
CA VAL A 78 -2.29 4.60 7.33
C VAL A 78 -3.41 4.06 6.44
N PHE A 79 -4.42 4.88 6.13
CA PHE A 79 -5.50 4.50 5.22
C PHE A 79 -5.08 4.52 3.74
N ASN A 80 -3.91 5.06 3.42
CA ASN A 80 -3.26 4.92 2.12
C ASN A 80 -2.38 3.65 2.03
N GLY A 81 -2.51 2.73 2.98
CA GLY A 81 -1.59 1.59 3.08
C GLY A 81 -2.27 0.27 3.38
N LEU A 82 -1.81 -0.77 2.69
CA LEU A 82 -2.16 -2.16 2.96
C LEU A 82 -0.91 -2.91 3.41
N LEU A 83 -1.08 -3.81 4.39
CA LEU A 83 -0.03 -4.74 4.77
C LEU A 83 -0.28 -6.07 4.05
N LEU A 84 0.58 -6.42 3.10
CA LEU A 84 0.33 -7.49 2.14
C LEU A 84 1.41 -8.58 2.21
N ALA A 85 1.02 -9.81 1.88
CA ALA A 85 1.97 -10.87 1.59
C ALA A 85 2.72 -10.55 0.27
N PRO A 86 3.98 -11.01 0.08
CA PRO A 86 4.82 -10.58 -1.05
C PRO A 86 4.20 -10.72 -2.43
N HIS A 87 3.52 -11.83 -2.68
CA HIS A 87 2.89 -12.14 -3.96
C HIS A 87 1.64 -11.28 -4.21
N ILE A 88 0.90 -10.92 -3.17
CA ILE A 88 -0.29 -10.04 -3.27
C ILE A 88 0.16 -8.61 -3.49
N ASP A 89 1.19 -8.17 -2.76
CA ASP A 89 1.83 -6.87 -2.97
C ASP A 89 2.28 -6.69 -4.41
N ALA A 90 3.03 -7.64 -4.96
CA ALA A 90 3.49 -7.60 -6.35
C ALA A 90 2.33 -7.56 -7.37
N LEU A 91 1.22 -8.26 -7.09
CA LEU A 91 0.03 -8.21 -7.94
C LEU A 91 -0.68 -6.87 -7.86
N PHE A 92 -0.78 -6.30 -6.66
CA PHE A 92 -1.47 -5.05 -6.39
C PHE A 92 -0.69 -3.86 -6.96
N ASP A 93 0.58 -3.68 -6.54
CA ASP A 93 1.47 -2.61 -7.02
C ASP A 93 1.71 -2.69 -8.53
N GLY A 94 1.75 -3.91 -9.08
CA GLY A 94 1.84 -4.15 -10.51
C GLY A 94 0.55 -3.84 -11.30
N GLY A 95 -0.54 -3.48 -10.64
CA GLY A 95 -1.84 -3.17 -11.26
C GLY A 95 -2.57 -4.40 -11.81
N TRP A 96 -2.20 -5.61 -11.41
CA TRP A 96 -2.84 -6.87 -11.85
C TRP A 96 -4.09 -7.19 -11.05
N ILE A 97 -4.16 -6.71 -9.81
CA ILE A 97 -5.35 -6.77 -8.96
C ILE A 97 -5.61 -5.41 -8.31
N SER A 98 -6.82 -5.24 -7.81
CA SER A 98 -7.19 -4.16 -6.90
C SER A 98 -8.29 -4.68 -5.96
N PHE A 99 -8.86 -3.79 -5.16
CA PHE A 99 -9.97 -4.12 -4.27
C PHE A 99 -11.10 -3.10 -4.43
N SER A 100 -12.34 -3.55 -4.34
CA SER A 100 -13.53 -2.70 -4.27
C SER A 100 -13.60 -1.96 -2.93
N ASP A 101 -14.55 -1.03 -2.79
CA ASP A 101 -14.72 -0.24 -1.57
C ASP A 101 -15.24 -1.07 -0.38
N ASP A 102 -15.80 -2.25 -0.65
CA ASP A 102 -16.14 -3.28 0.35
C ASP A 102 -15.05 -4.35 0.51
N GLY A 103 -13.87 -4.14 -0.10
CA GLY A 103 -12.67 -4.95 0.10
C GLY A 103 -12.61 -6.24 -0.72
N ARG A 104 -13.55 -6.52 -1.60
CA ARG A 104 -13.50 -7.71 -2.48
C ARG A 104 -12.43 -7.56 -3.55
N LEU A 105 -11.78 -8.68 -3.90
CA LEU A 105 -10.80 -8.74 -4.97
C LEU A 105 -11.40 -8.33 -6.32
N ILE A 106 -10.68 -7.48 -7.04
CA ILE A 106 -10.90 -7.17 -8.45
C ILE A 106 -9.64 -7.62 -9.20
N VAL A 107 -9.80 -8.48 -10.20
CA VAL A 107 -8.67 -8.95 -11.03
C VAL A 107 -8.70 -8.24 -12.37
N SER A 108 -7.56 -7.71 -12.80
CA SER A 108 -7.42 -7.14 -14.15
C SER A 108 -7.63 -8.20 -15.21
N ASP A 109 -8.35 -7.86 -16.29
CA ASP A 109 -8.52 -8.72 -17.45
C ASP A 109 -7.19 -9.00 -18.17
N SER A 110 -6.18 -8.14 -17.97
CA SER A 110 -4.83 -8.34 -18.49
C SER A 110 -4.06 -9.47 -17.78
N LEU A 111 -4.52 -9.96 -16.61
CA LEU A 111 -3.87 -11.08 -15.90
C LEU A 111 -4.42 -12.43 -16.40
N PRO A 112 -3.64 -13.24 -17.15
CA PRO A 112 -4.12 -14.49 -17.72
C PRO A 112 -4.55 -15.50 -16.66
N LEU A 113 -5.57 -16.30 -16.95
CA LEU A 113 -6.09 -17.31 -16.01
C LEU A 113 -5.03 -18.33 -15.57
N SER A 114 -4.10 -18.70 -16.47
CA SER A 114 -2.97 -19.58 -16.14
C SER A 114 -2.07 -18.98 -15.06
N ALA A 115 -1.74 -17.68 -15.18
CA ALA A 115 -0.97 -16.95 -14.21
C ALA A 115 -1.72 -16.82 -12.87
N ARG A 116 -3.04 -16.54 -12.89
CA ARG A 116 -3.88 -16.52 -11.68
C ARG A 116 -3.75 -17.82 -10.89
N ARG A 117 -3.79 -18.98 -11.57
CA ARG A 117 -3.62 -20.29 -10.94
C ARG A 117 -2.21 -20.50 -10.38
N GLN A 118 -1.17 -20.16 -11.15
CA GLN A 118 0.23 -20.30 -10.72
C GLN A 118 0.55 -19.44 -9.48
N LEU A 119 -0.07 -18.27 -9.38
CA LEU A 119 0.11 -17.34 -8.28
C LEU A 119 -0.84 -17.59 -7.10
N GLY A 120 -1.74 -18.57 -7.21
CA GLY A 120 -2.71 -18.90 -6.17
C GLY A 120 -3.76 -17.82 -5.91
N VAL A 121 -4.09 -17.01 -6.92
CA VAL A 121 -5.12 -15.96 -6.80
C VAL A 121 -6.47 -16.61 -6.52
N SER A 122 -7.03 -16.35 -5.33
CA SER A 122 -8.35 -16.82 -4.93
C SER A 122 -9.39 -15.72 -5.05
N ILE A 123 -10.58 -16.05 -5.54
CA ILE A 123 -11.71 -15.11 -5.60
C ILE A 123 -12.22 -14.73 -4.21
N ASP A 124 -11.92 -15.56 -3.20
CA ASP A 124 -12.32 -15.33 -1.80
C ASP A 124 -11.41 -14.32 -1.09
N TRP A 125 -10.33 -13.87 -1.74
CA TRP A 125 -9.50 -12.82 -1.18
C TRP A 125 -10.32 -11.55 -0.98
N SER A 126 -10.30 -11.06 0.25
CA SER A 126 -10.87 -9.77 0.62
C SER A 126 -10.01 -9.10 1.67
N ILE A 127 -10.06 -7.77 1.73
CA ILE A 127 -9.40 -7.02 2.80
C ILE A 127 -10.27 -7.10 4.05
N ASN A 128 -9.73 -7.74 5.09
CA ASN A 128 -10.34 -7.76 6.41
C ASN A 128 -10.25 -6.37 7.05
N ASP A 129 -11.27 -5.95 7.80
CA ASP A 129 -11.29 -4.70 8.56
C ASP A 129 -11.10 -3.38 7.76
N LEU A 130 -11.38 -3.40 6.45
CA LEU A 130 -11.33 -2.21 5.61
C LEU A 130 -12.23 -1.09 6.16
N LYS A 131 -11.68 0.13 6.26
CA LYS A 131 -12.41 1.33 6.73
C LYS A 131 -12.78 2.26 5.57
N PRO A 132 -13.88 3.04 5.68
CA PRO A 132 -14.29 4.00 4.64
C PRO A 132 -13.19 4.98 4.20
N SER A 133 -12.27 5.33 5.11
CA SER A 133 -11.13 6.22 4.81
C SER A 133 -10.19 5.69 3.72
N HIS A 134 -10.17 4.36 3.46
CA HIS A 134 -9.39 3.78 2.36
C HIS A 134 -10.05 3.99 0.98
N ALA A 135 -11.36 4.23 0.93
CA ALA A 135 -12.12 4.20 -0.32
C ALA A 135 -11.60 5.21 -1.36
N ARG A 136 -11.21 6.41 -0.92
CA ARG A 136 -10.63 7.44 -1.82
C ARG A 136 -9.35 6.95 -2.51
N TYR A 137 -8.52 6.20 -1.78
CA TYR A 137 -7.27 5.67 -2.30
C TYR A 137 -7.51 4.46 -3.19
N LEU A 138 -8.39 3.53 -2.79
CA LEU A 138 -8.74 2.38 -3.61
C LEU A 138 -9.39 2.81 -4.92
N GLN A 139 -10.26 3.83 -4.89
CA GLN A 139 -10.82 4.43 -6.09
C GLN A 139 -9.73 5.00 -7.00
N PHE A 140 -8.72 5.69 -6.44
CA PHE A 140 -7.57 6.15 -7.21
C PHE A 140 -6.84 4.97 -7.87
N HIS A 141 -6.53 3.92 -7.11
CA HIS A 141 -5.82 2.74 -7.61
C HIS A 141 -6.59 2.07 -8.78
N ARG A 142 -7.91 1.84 -8.62
CA ARG A 142 -8.75 1.27 -9.69
C ARG A 142 -8.80 2.14 -10.96
N ASN A 143 -8.72 3.45 -10.81
CA ASN A 143 -8.82 4.39 -11.92
C ASN A 143 -7.48 4.66 -12.62
N ARG A 144 -6.35 4.55 -11.90
CA ARG A 144 -5.04 5.03 -12.37
C ARG A 144 -3.95 3.97 -12.42
N GLU A 145 -4.03 2.93 -11.61
CA GLU A 145 -2.99 1.90 -11.49
C GLU A 145 -3.45 0.53 -12.01
N LEU A 146 -4.73 0.18 -11.87
CA LEU A 146 -5.27 -1.08 -12.35
C LEU A 146 -5.14 -1.16 -13.89
N ARG A 147 -4.45 -2.21 -14.36
CA ARG A 147 -4.25 -2.49 -15.78
C ARG A 147 -5.57 -2.75 -16.47
N ARG A 148 -5.69 -2.25 -17.69
CA ARG A 148 -6.80 -2.52 -18.61
C ARG A 148 -6.22 -3.21 -19.85
N PRO A 149 -6.99 -4.10 -20.50
CA PRO A 149 -6.60 -4.62 -21.80
C PRO A 149 -6.41 -3.46 -22.78
N GLU A 150 -5.36 -3.57 -23.60
CA GLU A 150 -5.09 -2.65 -24.71
C GLU A 150 -6.19 -2.73 -25.79
#